data_AF-A0A0H2S4U5-F1
#
_entry.id   AF-A0A0H2S4U5-F1
#
_cell.length_a   1.000
_cell.length_b   1.000
_cell.length_c   1.000
_cell.angle_alpha   90.00
_cell.angle_beta   90.00
_cell.angle_gamma   90.00
#
_symmetry.space_group_name_H-M   'P 1'
#
loop_
_entity.id
_entity.type
_entity.pdbx_description
1 polymer ?
#
loop_
_entity_poly.entity_id
_entity_poly.type
_entity_poly.pdbx_seq_one_letter_code
_entity_poly.pdbx_strand_id
1 'polypeptide(L)'
;MSSLDSEATRSVALLLDALELLKRSGFDNEDRWKIWCMDWLRTSRNPDASLDTKVLVAKSSLSRMKAIAKLLGSISASLESSINHVAKRSRKIIQTFGFNSLPDDIIARIFELYHEEYRNLVHEGDAKNWGRSFRAANVLTQVSKRFRLVALHIPALWDCVSGKTRHAEEMIPVLKARCQNPTIFLDYDFFEDANVMIGAELLRLVQPASQWRGLGISYGRIDESRKLFEDIHTVSNGRMDNLLDLRIANVREPSDGDEDDSSSTNLFINDAVILAEWALPKLKWLTLSNIIPTYMDCPNLQECRIELGTNKAKWDLGSLRKFFDCIPLLESLSFSLSNNIPDRDDADDQMLELFEPVRLIHLRSLELFVTGETEGEFLKEVLDLLDLSTVSSLKIALLYDVDNTKDLGECMNDWFFGIRRTNGGGKHVFPNVTDFHLSLRQEYRESMLLYSDMMLSVPQARNVVLNLPGFSDPSFVLVFKYFKELRSIRLDDCNSFRGWSLASDLERVDQQKLDQLERRTVYQLSIAFQWTILIRGVLVVVAHPILAQYRPNGCFRDSRRPGDIAPPSQNLRSSSENKVKLCIEKDHYTVPQAPSPSSHSVKRGIHVCVMM
;
A
#
# COMPACT_ATOMS: atom_id res chain seq x y z
N MET A 1 -43.14 -40.97 -25.16
CA MET A 1 -41.80 -40.38 -25.36
C MET A 1 -41.94 -39.31 -26.43
N SER A 2 -41.53 -38.09 -26.13
CA SER A 2 -41.64 -36.97 -27.07
C SER A 2 -40.64 -37.17 -28.22
N SER A 3 -40.88 -36.60 -29.40
CA SER A 3 -39.90 -36.68 -30.52
C SER A 3 -38.52 -36.13 -30.14
N LEU A 4 -38.49 -35.20 -29.18
CA LEU A 4 -37.28 -34.62 -28.58
C LEU A 4 -36.44 -35.66 -27.81
N ASP A 5 -37.08 -36.59 -27.08
CA ASP A 5 -36.36 -37.64 -26.31
C ASP A 5 -35.67 -38.66 -27.22
N SER A 6 -36.29 -38.98 -28.35
CA SER A 6 -35.73 -39.87 -29.37
C SER A 6 -34.48 -39.27 -30.03
N GLU A 7 -34.51 -37.97 -30.34
CA GLU A 7 -33.39 -37.27 -30.97
C GLU A 7 -32.19 -37.10 -30.01
N ALA A 8 -32.47 -36.85 -28.72
CA ALA A 8 -31.44 -36.78 -27.69
C ALA A 8 -30.74 -38.14 -27.48
N THR A 9 -31.51 -39.23 -27.40
CA THR A 9 -30.96 -40.58 -27.20
C THR A 9 -30.09 -41.01 -28.39
N ARG A 10 -30.51 -40.69 -29.62
CA ARG A 10 -29.73 -40.94 -30.84
C ARG A 10 -28.43 -40.12 -30.88
N SER A 11 -28.47 -38.87 -30.42
CA SER A 11 -27.29 -38.00 -30.39
C SER A 11 -26.26 -38.49 -29.36
N VAL A 12 -26.70 -39.02 -28.22
CA VAL A 12 -25.82 -39.61 -27.19
C VAL A 12 -25.16 -40.89 -27.70
N ALA A 13 -25.91 -41.80 -28.34
CA ALA A 13 -25.35 -43.02 -28.90
C ALA A 13 -24.26 -42.73 -29.95
N LEU A 14 -24.51 -41.78 -30.85
CA LEU A 14 -23.53 -41.37 -31.86
C LEU A 14 -22.30 -40.69 -31.27
N LEU A 15 -22.45 -39.94 -30.17
CA LEU A 15 -21.31 -39.39 -29.43
C LEU A 15 -20.46 -40.50 -28.81
N LEU A 16 -21.09 -41.51 -28.20
CA LEU A 16 -20.37 -42.65 -27.61
C LEU A 16 -19.61 -43.46 -28.66
N ASP A 17 -20.22 -43.74 -29.80
CA ASP A 17 -19.57 -44.43 -30.92
C ASP A 17 -18.38 -43.63 -31.45
N ALA A 18 -18.53 -42.31 -31.60
CA ALA A 18 -17.44 -41.42 -32.03
C ALA A 18 -16.30 -41.37 -31.01
N LEU A 19 -16.59 -41.35 -29.71
CA LEU A 19 -15.59 -41.37 -28.64
C LEU A 19 -14.83 -42.69 -28.58
N GLU A 20 -15.51 -43.83 -28.76
CA GLU A 20 -14.87 -45.15 -28.82
C GLU A 20 -13.96 -45.28 -30.06
N LEU A 21 -14.38 -44.72 -31.19
CA LEU A 21 -13.56 -44.68 -32.39
C LEU A 21 -12.31 -43.80 -32.19
N LEU A 22 -12.47 -42.61 -31.60
CA LEU A 22 -11.36 -41.71 -31.26
C LEU A 22 -10.34 -42.35 -30.31
N LYS A 23 -10.85 -43.12 -29.32
CA LYS A 23 -10.02 -43.87 -28.39
C LYS A 23 -9.20 -44.95 -29.10
N ARG A 24 -9.81 -45.69 -30.03
CA ARG A 24 -9.12 -46.73 -30.82
C ARG A 24 -8.11 -46.16 -31.81
N SER A 25 -8.37 -44.97 -32.35
CA SER A 25 -7.48 -44.30 -33.30
C SER A 25 -6.37 -43.48 -32.63
N GLY A 26 -6.24 -43.50 -31.30
CA GLY A 26 -5.16 -42.81 -30.59
C GLY A 26 -5.15 -41.28 -30.76
N PHE A 27 -6.29 -40.68 -31.09
CA PHE A 27 -6.43 -39.24 -31.40
C PHE A 27 -5.58 -38.74 -32.58
N ASP A 28 -5.23 -39.61 -33.53
CA ASP A 28 -4.41 -39.21 -34.68
C ASP A 28 -5.12 -38.16 -35.57
N ASN A 29 -4.37 -37.17 -36.04
CA ASN A 29 -4.93 -35.93 -36.61
C ASN A 29 -5.61 -36.12 -37.97
N GLU A 30 -5.26 -37.16 -38.71
CA GLU A 30 -5.64 -37.31 -40.12
C GLU A 30 -7.12 -37.70 -40.31
N ASP A 31 -7.78 -38.25 -39.28
CA ASP A 31 -9.14 -38.78 -39.39
C ASP A 31 -10.24 -37.90 -38.76
N ARG A 32 -9.89 -36.73 -38.23
CA ARG A 32 -10.82 -35.87 -37.47
C ARG A 32 -12.13 -35.57 -38.19
N TRP A 33 -12.09 -35.34 -39.51
CA TRP A 33 -13.27 -35.03 -40.31
C TRP A 33 -14.09 -36.29 -40.66
N LYS A 34 -13.44 -37.44 -40.86
CA LYS A 34 -14.13 -38.70 -41.17
C LYS A 34 -15.11 -39.06 -40.07
N ILE A 35 -14.70 -38.97 -38.80
CA ILE A 35 -15.51 -39.36 -37.63
C ILE A 35 -16.85 -38.61 -37.56
N TRP A 36 -16.84 -37.30 -37.81
CA TRP A 36 -18.02 -36.45 -37.61
C TRP A 36 -18.93 -36.34 -38.84
N CYS A 37 -18.37 -36.51 -40.05
CA CYS A 37 -19.11 -36.29 -41.30
C CYS A 37 -19.04 -37.45 -42.31
N MET A 38 -18.84 -38.71 -41.87
CA MET A 38 -18.83 -39.90 -42.74
C MET A 38 -19.97 -39.93 -43.78
N ASP A 39 -21.20 -39.62 -43.37
CA ASP A 39 -22.37 -39.66 -44.25
C ASP A 39 -22.27 -38.62 -45.37
N TRP A 40 -21.82 -37.40 -45.03
CA TRP A 40 -21.52 -36.35 -45.99
C TRP A 40 -20.36 -36.73 -46.91
N LEU A 41 -19.29 -37.33 -46.39
CA LEU A 41 -18.14 -37.75 -47.19
C LEU A 41 -18.49 -38.85 -48.19
N ARG A 42 -19.30 -39.83 -47.77
CA ARG A 42 -19.81 -40.88 -48.67
C ARG A 42 -20.73 -40.29 -49.74
N THR A 43 -21.65 -39.42 -49.36
CA THR A 43 -22.66 -38.86 -50.28
C THR A 43 -22.06 -37.82 -51.24
N SER A 44 -21.12 -36.98 -50.78
CA SER A 44 -20.46 -35.98 -51.62
C SER A 44 -19.58 -36.61 -52.70
N ARG A 45 -18.88 -37.71 -52.37
CA ARG A 45 -18.05 -38.49 -53.29
C ARG A 45 -18.84 -39.40 -54.23
N ASN A 46 -20.12 -39.64 -53.97
CA ASN A 46 -20.97 -40.44 -54.85
C ASN A 46 -21.39 -39.58 -56.08
N PRO A 47 -20.98 -39.94 -57.30
CA PRO A 47 -21.37 -39.20 -58.52
C PRO A 47 -22.87 -39.35 -58.83
N ASP A 48 -23.50 -40.45 -58.39
CA ASP A 48 -24.89 -40.79 -58.71
C ASP A 48 -25.91 -40.14 -57.75
N ALA A 49 -25.45 -39.54 -56.65
CA ALA A 49 -26.31 -38.86 -55.70
C ALA A 49 -26.78 -37.52 -56.28
N SER A 50 -28.10 -37.30 -56.30
CA SER A 50 -28.67 -36.02 -56.74
C SER A 50 -28.21 -34.85 -55.84
N LEU A 51 -28.24 -33.64 -56.41
CA LEU A 51 -27.87 -32.44 -55.67
C LEU A 51 -28.71 -32.24 -54.40
N ASP A 52 -30.01 -32.53 -54.48
CA ASP A 52 -30.93 -32.43 -53.34
C ASP A 52 -30.57 -33.41 -52.23
N THR A 53 -30.21 -34.65 -52.58
CA THR A 53 -29.73 -35.65 -51.61
C THR A 53 -28.43 -35.19 -50.94
N LYS A 54 -27.48 -34.63 -51.70
CA LYS A 54 -26.24 -34.06 -51.15
C LYS A 54 -26.53 -32.93 -50.17
N VAL A 55 -27.40 -31.97 -50.54
CA VAL A 55 -27.78 -30.84 -49.67
C VAL A 55 -28.48 -31.33 -48.39
N LEU A 56 -29.37 -32.32 -48.50
CA LEU A 56 -30.10 -32.86 -47.35
C LEU A 56 -29.15 -33.59 -46.38
N VAL A 57 -28.23 -34.41 -46.90
CA VAL A 57 -27.22 -35.10 -46.07
C VAL A 57 -26.23 -34.11 -45.45
N ALA A 58 -25.84 -33.05 -46.18
CA ALA A 58 -24.99 -31.99 -45.64
C ALA A 58 -25.67 -31.26 -44.47
N LYS A 59 -26.93 -30.84 -44.66
CA LYS A 59 -27.74 -30.17 -43.62
C LYS A 59 -27.92 -31.07 -42.39
N SER A 60 -28.24 -32.35 -42.60
CA SER A 60 -28.40 -33.32 -41.52
C SER A 60 -27.08 -33.56 -40.77
N SER A 61 -25.97 -33.76 -41.49
CA SER A 61 -24.64 -33.94 -40.90
C SER A 61 -24.19 -32.71 -40.10
N LEU A 62 -24.39 -31.50 -40.65
CA LEU A 62 -24.04 -30.25 -39.96
C LEU A 62 -24.91 -30.02 -38.72
N SER A 63 -26.21 -30.29 -38.80
CA SER A 63 -27.12 -30.21 -37.65
C SER A 63 -26.67 -31.15 -36.54
N ARG A 64 -26.33 -32.40 -36.89
CA ARG A 64 -25.78 -33.39 -35.96
C ARG A 64 -24.46 -32.93 -35.33
N MET A 65 -23.52 -32.40 -36.12
CA MET A 65 -22.26 -31.88 -35.61
C MET A 65 -22.46 -30.72 -34.63
N LYS A 66 -23.39 -29.79 -34.92
CA LYS A 66 -23.75 -28.69 -34.02
C LYS A 66 -24.37 -29.21 -32.71
N ALA A 67 -25.25 -30.21 -32.77
CA ALA A 67 -25.85 -30.82 -31.60
C ALA A 67 -24.79 -31.51 -30.71
N ILE A 68 -23.87 -32.26 -31.32
CA ILE A 68 -22.75 -32.91 -30.63
C ILE A 68 -21.80 -31.86 -30.01
N ALA A 69 -21.44 -30.81 -30.75
CA ALA A 69 -20.60 -29.73 -30.23
C ALA A 69 -21.24 -29.04 -29.02
N LYS A 70 -22.55 -28.79 -29.07
CA LYS A 70 -23.31 -28.25 -27.92
C LYS A 70 -23.29 -29.21 -26.73
N LEU A 71 -23.49 -30.51 -26.97
CA LEU A 71 -23.43 -31.53 -25.91
C LEU A 71 -22.03 -31.63 -25.27
N LEU A 72 -20.97 -31.64 -26.09
CA LEU A 72 -19.59 -31.61 -25.61
C LEU A 72 -19.28 -30.34 -24.81
N GLY A 73 -19.78 -29.19 -25.27
CA GLY A 73 -19.70 -27.93 -24.50
C GLY A 73 -20.35 -28.05 -23.13
N SER A 74 -21.57 -28.62 -23.06
CA SER A 74 -22.27 -28.87 -21.80
C SER A 74 -21.53 -29.86 -20.88
N ILE A 75 -21.01 -30.97 -21.43
CA ILE A 75 -20.24 -31.96 -20.67
C ILE A 75 -18.94 -31.34 -20.14
N SER A 76 -18.22 -30.59 -20.97
CA SER A 76 -16.99 -29.89 -20.57
C SER A 76 -17.27 -28.90 -19.45
N ALA A 77 -18.32 -28.07 -19.58
CA ALA A 77 -18.73 -27.14 -18.53
C ALA A 77 -19.14 -27.87 -17.24
N SER A 78 -19.83 -29.02 -17.34
CA SER A 78 -20.19 -29.85 -16.19
C SER A 78 -18.97 -30.46 -15.50
N LEU A 79 -17.98 -30.91 -16.27
CA LEU A 79 -16.73 -31.47 -15.75
C LEU A 79 -15.90 -30.39 -15.07
N GLU A 80 -15.73 -29.24 -15.70
CA GLU A 80 -15.03 -28.08 -15.13
C GLU A 80 -15.71 -27.61 -13.82
N SER A 81 -17.04 -27.53 -13.82
CA SER A 81 -17.82 -27.25 -12.61
C SER A 81 -17.58 -28.29 -11.51
N SER A 82 -17.50 -29.58 -11.87
CA SER A 82 -17.22 -30.67 -10.92
C SER A 82 -15.79 -30.61 -10.38
N ILE A 83 -14.80 -30.32 -11.23
CA ILE A 83 -13.40 -30.11 -10.83
C ILE A 83 -13.31 -28.93 -9.88
N ASN A 84 -13.93 -27.79 -10.23
CA ASN A 84 -13.98 -26.61 -9.37
C ASN A 84 -14.67 -26.91 -8.03
N HIS A 85 -15.73 -27.72 -8.03
CA HIS A 85 -16.40 -28.17 -6.82
C HIS A 85 -15.48 -29.03 -5.93
N VAL A 86 -14.81 -30.03 -6.53
CA VAL A 86 -13.88 -30.91 -5.81
C VAL A 86 -12.66 -30.13 -5.31
N ALA A 87 -12.07 -29.26 -6.13
CA ALA A 87 -10.97 -28.38 -5.73
C ALA A 87 -11.38 -27.48 -4.56
N LYS A 88 -12.57 -26.87 -4.62
CA LYS A 88 -13.10 -26.03 -3.54
C LYS A 88 -13.34 -26.82 -2.25
N ARG A 89 -13.89 -28.04 -2.34
CA ARG A 89 -14.14 -28.90 -1.17
C ARG A 89 -12.87 -29.50 -0.57
N SER A 90 -11.95 -29.96 -1.42
CA SER A 90 -10.69 -30.59 -0.99
C SER A 90 -9.67 -29.57 -0.47
N ARG A 91 -9.72 -28.31 -0.92
CA ARG A 91 -8.80 -27.25 -0.48
C ARG A 91 -8.68 -27.17 1.04
N LYS A 92 -9.80 -27.17 1.76
CA LYS A 92 -9.77 -27.10 3.24
C LYS A 92 -9.11 -28.33 3.86
N ILE A 93 -9.43 -29.52 3.36
CA ILE A 93 -8.88 -30.79 3.85
C ILE A 93 -7.37 -30.85 3.59
N ILE A 94 -6.95 -30.53 2.36
CA ILE A 94 -5.53 -30.50 1.96
C ILE A 94 -4.77 -29.48 2.80
N GLN A 95 -5.33 -28.28 3.01
CA GLN A 95 -4.71 -27.26 3.86
C GLN A 95 -4.57 -27.74 5.31
N THR A 96 -5.63 -28.28 5.92
CA THR A 96 -5.58 -28.80 7.28
C THR A 96 -4.60 -29.95 7.42
N PHE A 97 -4.57 -30.88 6.46
CA PHE A 97 -3.59 -31.98 6.46
C PHE A 97 -2.17 -31.46 6.30
N GLY A 98 -1.95 -30.51 5.38
CA GLY A 98 -0.67 -29.85 5.18
C GLY A 98 -0.13 -29.26 6.47
N PHE A 99 -0.91 -28.42 7.16
CA PHE A 99 -0.52 -27.84 8.45
C PHE A 99 -0.27 -28.89 9.53
N ASN A 100 -1.09 -29.94 9.60
CA ASN A 100 -0.90 -31.01 10.56
C ASN A 100 0.37 -31.83 10.29
N SER A 101 0.86 -31.86 9.05
CA SER A 101 2.06 -32.61 8.65
C SER A 101 3.37 -31.82 8.79
N LEU A 102 3.31 -30.49 8.89
CA LEU A 102 4.51 -29.66 9.06
C LEU A 102 5.21 -30.01 10.37
N PRO A 103 6.56 -30.01 10.44
CA PRO A 103 7.31 -30.07 11.70
C PRO A 103 7.07 -28.87 12.64
N ASP A 104 7.27 -29.04 13.95
CA ASP A 104 6.99 -28.00 14.96
C ASP A 104 7.86 -26.74 14.81
N ASP A 105 9.10 -26.90 14.38
CA ASP A 105 10.04 -25.81 14.08
C ASP A 105 9.59 -24.97 12.88
N ILE A 106 9.02 -25.61 11.85
CA ILE A 106 8.46 -24.90 10.70
C ILE A 106 7.20 -24.11 11.11
N ILE A 107 6.34 -24.71 11.94
CA ILE A 107 5.17 -24.01 12.50
C ILE A 107 5.65 -22.84 13.37
N ALA A 108 6.69 -23.03 14.18
CA ALA A 108 7.25 -21.98 15.00
C ALA A 108 7.74 -20.81 14.17
N ARG A 109 8.49 -21.08 13.09
CA ARG A 109 8.96 -20.04 12.18
C ARG A 109 7.81 -19.30 11.48
N ILE A 110 6.73 -20.00 11.12
CA ILE A 110 5.52 -19.37 10.57
C ILE A 110 4.90 -18.40 11.59
N PHE A 111 4.84 -18.79 12.87
CA PHE A 111 4.28 -17.92 13.91
C PHE A 111 5.15 -16.70 14.17
N GLU A 112 6.48 -16.85 14.16
CA GLU A 112 7.41 -15.74 14.24
C GLU A 112 7.23 -14.77 13.08
N LEU A 113 7.19 -15.27 11.84
CA LEU A 113 6.97 -14.44 10.65
C LEU A 113 5.62 -13.70 10.70
N TYR A 114 4.55 -14.40 11.13
CA TYR A 114 3.25 -13.78 11.32
C TYR A 114 3.29 -12.67 12.38
N HIS A 115 4.02 -12.88 13.48
CA HIS A 115 4.21 -11.88 14.51
C HIS A 115 5.09 -10.71 14.06
N GLU A 116 6.16 -10.96 13.30
CA GLU A 116 7.04 -9.95 12.69
C GLU A 116 6.24 -9.06 11.72
N GLU A 117 5.46 -9.64 10.81
CA GLU A 117 4.58 -8.91 9.88
C GLU A 117 3.57 -8.06 10.66
N TYR A 118 2.94 -8.64 11.68
CA TYR A 118 1.99 -7.92 12.53
C TYR A 118 2.66 -6.74 13.26
N ARG A 119 3.87 -6.95 13.80
CA ARG A 119 4.64 -5.91 14.46
C ARG A 119 5.02 -4.78 13.51
N ASN A 120 5.42 -5.09 12.28
CA ASN A 120 5.76 -4.12 11.24
C ASN A 120 4.55 -3.27 10.84
N LEU A 121 3.37 -3.87 10.69
CA LEU A 121 2.13 -3.13 10.45
C LEU A 121 1.78 -2.15 11.58
N VAL A 122 2.09 -2.52 12.83
CA VAL A 122 1.88 -1.64 14.00
C VAL A 122 2.94 -0.53 14.08
N HIS A 123 4.15 -0.75 13.58
CA HIS A 123 5.19 0.29 13.46
C HIS A 123 4.82 1.34 12.41
N GLU A 124 4.15 0.96 11.32
CA GLU A 124 3.79 1.88 10.25
C GLU A 124 2.43 2.58 10.44
N GLY A 125 1.54 2.01 11.27
CA GLY A 125 0.15 2.44 11.39
C GLY A 125 -0.19 3.37 12.56
N ASP A 126 -1.44 3.85 12.54
CA ASP A 126 -2.07 4.69 13.56
C ASP A 126 -1.89 4.14 14.99
N ALA A 127 -1.59 5.03 15.93
CA ALA A 127 -1.50 4.78 17.36
C ALA A 127 -2.68 3.97 17.94
N LYS A 128 -3.89 4.12 17.38
CA LYS A 128 -5.07 3.31 17.73
C LYS A 128 -4.87 1.79 17.57
N ASN A 129 -3.87 1.38 16.78
CA ASN A 129 -3.54 -0.01 16.52
C ASN A 129 -2.41 -0.56 17.41
N TRP A 130 -1.80 0.28 18.26
CA TRP A 130 -0.75 -0.17 19.18
C TRP A 130 -1.27 -1.24 20.14
N GLY A 131 -0.41 -2.21 20.48
CA GLY A 131 -0.74 -3.33 21.36
C GLY A 131 -1.72 -4.38 20.80
N ARG A 132 -2.20 -4.27 19.56
CA ARG A 132 -3.06 -5.31 18.96
C ARG A 132 -2.33 -6.65 18.72
N SER A 133 -0.98 -6.66 18.73
CA SER A 133 -0.15 -7.86 18.51
C SER A 133 -0.38 -8.95 19.56
N PHE A 134 -0.80 -8.56 20.77
CA PHE A 134 -1.20 -9.49 21.83
C PHE A 134 -2.30 -10.47 21.39
N ARG A 135 -3.15 -10.07 20.43
CA ARG A 135 -4.21 -10.94 19.91
C ARG A 135 -3.65 -12.11 19.10
N ALA A 136 -2.49 -11.97 18.47
CA ALA A 136 -1.90 -13.02 17.64
C ALA A 136 -1.60 -14.28 18.46
N ALA A 137 -0.87 -14.17 19.57
CA ALA A 137 -0.50 -15.32 20.41
C ALA A 137 -1.73 -16.04 21.00
N ASN A 138 -2.71 -15.26 21.47
CA ASN A 138 -3.96 -15.80 22.01
C ASN A 138 -4.76 -16.55 20.93
N VAL A 139 -4.87 -15.99 19.73
CA VAL A 139 -5.53 -16.67 18.60
C VAL A 139 -4.81 -17.97 18.25
N LEU A 140 -3.48 -17.95 18.13
CA LEU A 140 -2.68 -19.13 17.77
C LEU A 140 -2.83 -20.26 18.80
N THR A 141 -2.82 -19.95 20.09
CA THR A 141 -2.98 -20.95 21.17
C THR A 141 -4.39 -21.55 21.27
N GLN A 142 -5.39 -20.94 20.61
CA GLN A 142 -6.76 -21.44 20.57
C GLN A 142 -7.05 -22.35 19.37
N VAL A 143 -6.19 -22.37 18.34
CA VAL A 143 -6.41 -23.14 17.11
C VAL A 143 -6.40 -24.66 17.36
N SER A 144 -5.36 -25.18 18.00
CA SER A 144 -5.22 -26.62 18.29
C SER A 144 -4.29 -26.86 19.49
N LYS A 145 -4.34 -28.07 20.07
CA LYS A 145 -3.40 -28.46 21.14
C LYS A 145 -1.94 -28.34 20.71
N ARG A 146 -1.63 -28.72 19.46
CA ARG A 146 -0.29 -28.65 18.89
C ARG A 146 0.17 -27.20 18.71
N PHE A 147 -0.67 -26.37 18.10
CA PHE A 147 -0.37 -24.93 17.93
C PHE A 147 -0.16 -24.25 19.27
N ARG A 148 -0.97 -24.60 20.28
CA ARG A 148 -0.77 -24.13 21.64
C ARG A 148 0.61 -24.50 22.16
N LEU A 149 1.01 -25.76 22.10
CA LEU A 149 2.33 -26.18 22.56
C LEU A 149 3.44 -25.40 21.85
N VAL A 150 3.40 -25.28 20.52
CA VAL A 150 4.41 -24.54 19.76
C VAL A 150 4.43 -23.05 20.15
N ALA A 151 3.28 -22.38 20.14
CA ALA A 151 3.17 -20.96 20.46
C ALA A 151 3.64 -20.64 21.89
N LEU A 152 3.37 -21.52 22.85
CA LEU A 152 3.81 -21.38 24.24
C LEU A 152 5.34 -21.39 24.41
N HIS A 153 6.08 -22.00 23.47
CA HIS A 153 7.55 -22.09 23.51
C HIS A 153 8.27 -20.99 22.73
N ILE A 154 7.55 -20.04 22.12
CA ILE A 154 8.15 -18.94 21.34
C ILE A 154 8.05 -17.64 22.16
N PRO A 155 9.13 -17.19 22.83
CA PRO A 155 9.08 -16.01 23.69
C PRO A 155 8.63 -14.73 22.96
N ALA A 156 9.00 -14.57 21.68
CA ALA A 156 8.65 -13.41 20.87
C ALA A 156 7.13 -13.20 20.75
N LEU A 157 6.32 -14.27 20.76
CA LEU A 157 4.86 -14.15 20.72
C LEU A 157 4.28 -13.52 21.99
N TRP A 158 5.02 -13.56 23.10
CA TRP A 158 4.59 -13.11 24.42
C TRP A 158 5.35 -11.86 24.88
N ASP A 159 6.11 -11.21 23.98
CA ASP A 159 6.90 -10.03 24.29
C ASP A 159 6.06 -8.74 24.38
N CYS A 160 4.74 -8.82 24.22
CA CYS A 160 3.84 -7.68 24.24
C CYS A 160 2.84 -7.80 25.40
N VAL A 161 2.77 -6.77 26.24
CA VAL A 161 1.74 -6.62 27.27
C VAL A 161 0.85 -5.44 26.89
N SER A 162 -0.44 -5.68 26.69
CA SER A 162 -1.41 -4.63 26.37
C SER A 162 -2.24 -4.27 27.60
N GLY A 163 -2.40 -2.97 27.86
CA GLY A 163 -3.30 -2.44 28.88
C GLY A 163 -4.78 -2.72 28.63
N LYS A 164 -5.15 -3.10 27.40
CA LYS A 164 -6.53 -3.48 27.03
C LYS A 164 -6.93 -4.90 27.48
N THR A 165 -6.12 -5.54 28.31
CA THR A 165 -6.32 -6.94 28.71
C THR A 165 -7.28 -7.02 29.90
N ARG A 166 -8.53 -7.47 29.66
CA ARG A 166 -9.57 -7.64 30.69
C ARG A 166 -9.20 -8.61 31.84
N HIS A 167 -8.18 -9.45 31.64
CA HIS A 167 -7.69 -10.45 32.59
C HIS A 167 -6.21 -10.21 32.93
N ALA A 168 -5.87 -8.93 33.17
CA ALA A 168 -4.48 -8.52 33.39
C ALA A 168 -3.85 -9.19 34.61
N GLU A 169 -4.59 -9.31 35.71
CA GLU A 169 -4.15 -9.96 36.94
C GLU A 169 -3.74 -11.43 36.74
N GLU A 170 -4.48 -12.18 35.94
CA GLU A 170 -4.17 -13.58 35.67
C GLU A 170 -3.14 -13.75 34.55
N MET A 171 -3.20 -12.91 33.51
CA MET A 171 -2.36 -13.06 32.33
C MET A 171 -0.95 -12.52 32.51
N ILE A 172 -0.77 -11.39 33.19
CA ILE A 172 0.55 -10.75 33.30
C ILE A 172 1.57 -11.63 34.04
N PRO A 173 1.24 -12.33 35.14
CA PRO A 173 2.16 -13.28 35.76
C PRO A 173 2.61 -14.39 34.78
N VAL A 174 1.71 -14.85 33.91
CA VAL A 174 2.03 -15.85 32.89
C VAL A 174 2.95 -15.27 31.82
N LEU A 175 2.73 -14.02 31.39
CA LEU A 175 3.61 -13.32 30.45
C LEU A 175 5.01 -13.10 31.05
N LYS A 176 5.05 -12.67 32.32
CA LYS A 176 6.29 -12.49 33.08
C LYS A 176 7.15 -13.74 33.11
N ALA A 177 6.53 -14.90 33.27
CA ALA A 177 7.22 -16.18 33.29
C ALA A 177 7.81 -16.57 31.92
N ARG A 178 7.37 -15.95 30.81
CA ARG A 178 7.75 -16.33 29.44
C ARG A 178 8.65 -15.32 28.74
N CYS A 179 8.51 -14.04 29.05
CA CYS A 179 9.32 -12.98 28.46
C CYS A 179 9.90 -12.10 29.57
N GLN A 180 11.22 -11.96 29.62
CA GLN A 180 11.94 -11.14 30.61
C GLN A 180 12.07 -9.67 30.22
N ASN A 181 11.83 -9.31 28.95
CA ASN A 181 11.99 -7.95 28.46
C ASN A 181 10.81 -7.56 27.55
N PRO A 182 9.62 -7.33 28.12
CA PRO A 182 8.42 -7.05 27.35
C PRO A 182 8.41 -5.63 26.78
N THR A 183 7.60 -5.46 25.76
CA THR A 183 7.09 -4.21 25.24
C THR A 183 5.74 -3.97 25.90
N ILE A 184 5.60 -2.88 26.63
CA ILE A 184 4.37 -2.51 27.33
C ILE A 184 3.61 -1.51 26.47
N PHE A 185 2.32 -1.74 26.24
CA PHE A 185 1.42 -0.81 25.56
C PHE A 185 0.32 -0.37 26.50
N LEU A 186 0.25 0.92 26.76
CA LEU A 186 -0.76 1.56 27.60
C LEU A 186 -1.67 2.37 26.69
N ASP A 187 -2.97 2.11 26.76
CA ASP A 187 -3.98 2.96 26.14
C ASP A 187 -4.87 3.50 27.25
N TYR A 188 -4.69 4.77 27.60
CA TYR A 188 -5.28 5.32 28.82
C TYR A 188 -6.78 5.55 28.71
N ASP A 189 -7.25 5.87 27.51
CA ASP A 189 -8.67 6.03 27.20
C ASP A 189 -9.47 4.73 27.48
N PHE A 190 -8.79 3.58 27.56
CA PHE A 190 -9.42 2.29 27.90
C PHE A 190 -9.61 2.07 29.41
N PHE A 191 -8.87 2.77 30.27
CA PHE A 191 -8.96 2.59 31.73
C PHE A 191 -10.16 3.30 32.38
N GLU A 192 -10.95 4.05 31.60
CA GLU A 192 -12.15 4.73 32.10
C GLU A 192 -13.35 3.81 32.33
N ASP A 193 -13.37 2.64 31.67
CA ASP A 193 -14.42 1.66 31.90
C ASP A 193 -14.38 1.21 33.38
N ALA A 194 -15.48 1.38 34.12
CA ALA A 194 -15.56 1.11 35.56
C ALA A 194 -15.18 -0.32 36.00
N ASN A 195 -14.96 -1.23 35.03
CA ASN A 195 -14.54 -2.61 35.24
C ASN A 195 -13.09 -2.88 34.81
N VAL A 196 -12.32 -1.84 34.48
CA VAL A 196 -10.92 -1.96 34.05
C VAL A 196 -10.01 -1.47 35.18
N MET A 197 -8.99 -2.26 35.46
CA MET A 197 -7.94 -1.95 36.43
C MET A 197 -7.24 -0.63 36.10
N ILE A 198 -6.92 0.18 37.10
CA ILE A 198 -6.30 1.51 36.89
C ILE A 198 -4.89 1.34 36.30
N GLY A 199 -4.45 2.27 35.44
CA GLY A 199 -3.12 2.23 34.83
C GLY A 199 -1.96 2.01 35.83
N ALA A 200 -1.98 2.70 36.98
CA ALA A 200 -1.03 2.48 38.06
C ALA A 200 -0.99 1.03 38.59
N GLU A 201 -2.15 0.38 38.70
CA GLU A 201 -2.26 -1.01 39.16
C GLU A 201 -1.71 -1.98 38.11
N LEU A 202 -2.00 -1.73 36.82
CA LEU A 202 -1.39 -2.46 35.72
C LEU A 202 0.14 -2.38 35.76
N LEU A 203 0.66 -1.17 35.96
CA LEU A 203 2.09 -0.93 35.99
C LEU A 203 2.79 -1.62 37.17
N ARG A 204 2.09 -1.81 38.29
CA ARG A 204 2.57 -2.63 39.42
C ARG A 204 2.55 -4.13 39.12
N LEU A 205 1.62 -4.58 38.29
CA LEU A 205 1.54 -5.98 37.87
C LEU A 205 2.56 -6.36 36.82
N VAL A 206 3.04 -5.44 35.99
CA VAL A 206 4.10 -5.71 34.99
C VAL A 206 5.49 -5.78 35.62
N GLN A 207 6.50 -6.11 34.81
CA GLN A 207 7.88 -6.21 35.28
C GLN A 207 8.40 -4.85 35.72
N PRO A 208 9.44 -4.80 36.57
CA PRO A 208 10.12 -3.54 36.88
C PRO A 208 10.47 -2.79 35.60
N ALA A 209 10.32 -1.46 35.61
CA ALA A 209 10.54 -0.63 34.41
C ALA A 209 11.95 -0.76 33.82
N SER A 210 12.93 -1.11 34.67
CA SER A 210 14.29 -1.43 34.24
C SER A 210 14.38 -2.66 33.32
N GLN A 211 13.34 -3.47 33.17
CA GLN A 211 13.30 -4.64 32.27
C GLN A 211 12.50 -4.37 30.99
N TRP A 212 11.84 -3.21 30.87
CA TRP A 212 11.04 -2.94 29.68
C TRP A 212 11.95 -2.75 28.46
N ARG A 213 11.66 -3.51 27.40
CA ARG A 213 12.34 -3.36 26.11
C ARG A 213 11.74 -2.23 25.30
N GLY A 214 10.42 -2.03 25.42
CA GLY A 214 9.74 -0.93 24.76
C GLY A 214 8.49 -0.49 25.51
N LEU A 215 8.05 0.73 25.24
CA LEU A 215 6.92 1.37 25.89
C LEU A 215 6.14 2.15 24.83
N GLY A 216 4.88 1.80 24.63
CA GLY A 216 3.94 2.55 23.79
C GLY A 216 2.82 3.11 24.64
N ILE A 217 2.52 4.40 24.47
CA ILE A 217 1.56 5.13 25.28
C ILE A 217 0.61 5.88 24.36
N SER A 218 -0.69 5.61 24.45
CA SER A 218 -1.74 6.43 23.82
C SER A 218 -2.67 7.03 24.87
N TYR A 219 -3.02 8.30 24.68
CA TYR A 219 -4.00 9.02 25.49
C TYR A 219 -4.73 10.04 24.61
N GLY A 220 -6.02 10.28 24.83
CA GLY A 220 -6.83 11.25 24.08
C GLY A 220 -7.26 12.45 24.92
N ARG A 221 -7.29 12.31 26.26
CA ARG A 221 -7.74 13.36 27.19
C ARG A 221 -6.59 14.07 27.89
N ILE A 222 -6.77 15.37 28.07
CA ILE A 222 -5.78 16.31 28.62
C ILE A 222 -5.57 16.10 30.13
N ASP A 223 -6.65 15.91 30.87
CA ASP A 223 -6.61 15.71 32.33
C ASP A 223 -5.95 14.38 32.71
N GLU A 224 -5.96 13.41 31.80
CA GLU A 224 -5.40 12.09 32.02
C GLU A 224 -3.91 11.98 31.69
N SER A 225 -3.39 12.81 30.80
CA SER A 225 -1.98 12.77 30.38
C SER A 225 -1.05 12.92 31.58
N ARG A 226 -1.35 13.87 32.47
CA ARG A 226 -0.56 14.11 33.69
C ARG A 226 -0.48 12.87 34.57
N LYS A 227 -1.63 12.29 34.89
CA LYS A 227 -1.71 11.11 35.77
C LYS A 227 -0.95 9.93 35.15
N LEU A 228 -1.05 9.75 33.84
CA LEU A 228 -0.30 8.75 33.08
C LEU A 228 1.22 8.94 33.22
N PHE A 229 1.73 10.16 32.98
CA PHE A 229 3.17 10.44 33.13
C PHE A 229 3.63 10.28 34.58
N GLU A 230 2.83 10.72 35.56
CA GLU A 230 3.10 10.55 36.98
C GLU A 230 3.13 9.07 37.40
N ASP A 231 2.20 8.24 36.91
CA ASP A 231 2.14 6.81 37.21
C ASP A 231 3.36 6.06 36.64
N ILE A 232 3.74 6.36 35.39
CA ILE A 232 4.96 5.80 34.77
C ILE A 232 6.21 6.26 35.52
N HIS A 233 6.29 7.55 35.83
CA HIS A 233 7.43 8.10 36.56
C HIS A 233 7.54 7.47 37.96
N THR A 234 6.42 7.28 38.67
CA THR A 234 6.39 6.67 40.00
C THR A 234 6.87 5.21 39.96
N VAL A 235 6.45 4.44 38.96
CA VAL A 235 6.83 3.01 38.85
C VAL A 235 8.27 2.83 38.34
N SER A 236 8.75 3.73 37.49
CA SER A 236 10.11 3.69 36.94
C SER A 236 11.14 4.44 37.76
N ASN A 237 10.70 5.32 38.68
CA ASN A 237 11.52 6.34 39.32
C ASN A 237 12.32 7.16 38.27
N GLY A 238 11.65 7.47 37.14
CA GLY A 238 12.24 8.13 35.98
C GLY A 238 13.33 7.34 35.24
N ARG A 239 13.59 6.07 35.60
CA ARG A 239 14.71 5.30 35.06
C ARG A 239 14.24 4.09 34.27
N MET A 240 14.54 4.09 32.97
CA MET A 240 14.20 2.99 32.06
C MET A 240 15.44 2.52 31.30
N ASP A 241 16.41 1.99 32.06
CA ASP A 241 17.78 1.70 31.62
C ASP A 241 17.90 0.70 30.44
N ASN A 242 16.86 -0.09 30.16
CA ASN A 242 16.84 -1.08 29.08
C ASN A 242 15.83 -0.77 27.95
N LEU A 243 15.16 0.38 28.02
CA LEU A 243 14.19 0.78 27.01
C LEU A 243 14.89 1.08 25.68
N LEU A 244 14.47 0.38 24.62
CA LEU A 244 15.02 0.54 23.27
C LEU A 244 14.04 1.29 22.34
N ASP A 245 12.74 1.12 22.54
CA ASP A 245 11.65 1.65 21.70
C ASP A 245 10.64 2.40 22.58
N LEU A 246 10.47 3.70 22.36
CA LEU A 246 9.49 4.53 23.05
C LEU A 246 8.52 5.14 22.04
N ARG A 247 7.22 5.03 22.33
CA ARG A 247 6.17 5.62 21.51
C ARG A 247 5.17 6.35 22.38
N ILE A 248 4.87 7.59 22.01
CA ILE A 248 3.92 8.42 22.73
C ILE A 248 2.98 9.04 21.70
N ALA A 249 1.68 8.84 21.87
CA ALA A 249 0.65 9.36 20.98
C ALA A 249 -0.45 10.08 21.76
N ASN A 250 -0.72 11.30 21.35
CA ASN A 250 -1.93 12.02 21.71
C ASN A 250 -2.99 11.75 20.63
N VAL A 251 -3.95 10.86 20.95
CA VAL A 251 -5.00 10.37 20.07
C VAL A 251 -6.31 11.09 20.38
N ARG A 252 -6.26 12.42 20.42
CA ARG A 252 -7.47 13.22 20.60
C ARG A 252 -8.42 13.00 19.43
N GLU A 253 -9.65 12.58 19.72
CA GLU A 253 -10.70 12.59 18.71
C GLU A 253 -11.05 14.04 18.39
N PRO A 254 -11.19 14.41 17.10
CA PRO A 254 -11.66 15.74 16.74
C PRO A 254 -13.02 15.93 17.42
N SER A 255 -13.09 16.91 18.34
CA SER A 255 -14.36 17.26 18.95
C SER A 255 -15.22 17.89 17.87
N ASP A 256 -16.36 17.28 17.56
CA ASP A 256 -17.33 17.85 16.62
C ASP A 256 -18.00 19.13 17.17
N GLY A 257 -17.65 19.57 18.38
CA GLY A 257 -18.20 20.75 19.04
C GLY A 257 -17.47 22.04 18.64
N ASP A 258 -18.24 23.07 18.29
CA ASP A 258 -17.84 24.46 17.98
C ASP A 258 -17.19 25.21 19.17
N GLU A 259 -16.63 24.50 20.16
CA GLU A 259 -15.94 25.13 21.28
C GLU A 259 -14.56 25.60 20.81
N ASP A 260 -14.47 26.92 20.58
CA ASP A 260 -13.32 27.75 20.15
C ASP A 260 -12.07 27.65 21.06
N ASP A 261 -11.98 26.65 21.93
CA ASP A 261 -10.79 26.40 22.73
C ASP A 261 -9.71 25.84 21.82
N SER A 262 -8.89 26.75 21.26
CA SER A 262 -7.64 26.47 20.56
C SER A 262 -6.76 25.56 21.42
N SER A 263 -6.94 24.25 21.24
CA SER A 263 -6.24 23.28 22.06
C SER A 263 -4.78 23.27 21.67
N SER A 264 -3.91 23.70 22.58
CA SER A 264 -2.48 23.57 22.42
C SER A 264 -2.13 22.10 22.24
N THR A 265 -1.47 21.75 21.14
CA THR A 265 -0.96 20.39 20.91
C THR A 265 0.37 20.12 21.58
N ASN A 266 0.92 21.14 22.24
CA ASN A 266 2.07 20.99 23.11
C ASN A 266 1.70 20.15 24.33
N LEU A 267 2.65 19.35 24.81
CA LEU A 267 2.56 18.80 26.16
C LEU A 267 2.34 19.95 27.14
N PHE A 268 1.50 19.74 28.15
CA PHE A 268 1.45 20.66 29.27
C PHE A 268 2.85 20.80 29.86
N ILE A 269 3.19 22.00 30.31
CA ILE A 269 4.51 22.29 30.89
C ILE A 269 4.87 21.25 31.97
N ASN A 270 3.90 20.84 32.79
CA ASN A 270 4.12 19.82 33.83
C ASN A 270 4.45 18.44 33.24
N ASP A 271 3.76 18.01 32.20
CA ASP A 271 3.98 16.72 31.55
C ASP A 271 5.34 16.70 30.83
N ALA A 272 5.69 17.83 30.19
CA ALA A 272 7.00 18.02 29.57
C ALA A 272 8.13 17.96 30.61
N VAL A 273 7.93 18.51 31.81
CA VAL A 273 8.90 18.42 32.92
C VAL A 273 9.05 16.97 33.37
N ILE A 274 7.97 16.23 33.58
CA ILE A 274 8.04 14.81 33.97
C ILE A 274 8.75 13.98 32.90
N LEU A 275 8.45 14.22 31.62
CA LEU A 275 9.08 13.52 30.50
C LEU A 275 10.59 13.85 30.40
N ALA A 276 10.97 15.08 30.69
CA ALA A 276 12.38 15.51 30.70
C ALA A 276 13.20 14.84 31.81
N GLU A 277 12.56 14.39 32.89
CA GLU A 277 13.20 13.64 33.99
C GLU A 277 13.45 12.16 33.64
N TRP A 278 12.92 11.67 32.52
CA TRP A 278 13.14 10.28 32.11
C TRP A 278 14.56 10.08 31.59
N ALA A 279 15.32 9.22 32.26
CA ALA A 279 16.62 8.76 31.81
C ALA A 279 16.46 7.55 30.89
N LEU A 280 16.79 7.75 29.60
CA LEU A 280 16.58 6.77 28.53
C LEU A 280 17.91 6.39 27.83
N PRO A 281 18.91 5.87 28.58
CA PRO A 281 20.28 5.75 28.07
C PRO A 281 20.46 4.75 26.94
N LYS A 282 19.53 3.82 26.72
CA LYS A 282 19.60 2.81 25.64
C LYS A 282 18.56 3.00 24.55
N LEU A 283 17.78 4.09 24.61
CA LEU A 283 16.73 4.33 23.63
C LEU A 283 17.33 4.50 22.24
N LYS A 284 16.81 3.73 21.28
CA LYS A 284 17.25 3.76 19.88
C LYS A 284 16.17 4.25 18.94
N TRP A 285 14.91 3.94 19.24
CA TRP A 285 13.75 4.28 18.44
C TRP A 285 12.77 5.12 19.26
N LEU A 286 12.39 6.27 18.71
CA LEU A 286 11.38 7.15 19.30
C LEU A 286 10.29 7.45 18.27
N THR A 287 9.03 7.27 18.65
CA THR A 287 7.87 7.70 17.86
C THR A 287 7.01 8.65 18.67
N LEU A 288 6.76 9.84 18.14
CA LEU A 288 5.93 10.87 18.75
C LEU A 288 4.77 11.16 17.81
N SER A 289 3.54 11.09 18.30
CA SER A 289 2.34 11.42 17.53
C SER A 289 1.55 12.51 18.23
N ASN A 290 1.35 13.63 17.54
CA ASN A 290 0.69 14.85 18.00
C ASN A 290 1.26 15.43 19.29
N ILE A 291 2.58 15.30 19.47
CA ILE A 291 3.32 15.73 20.65
C ILE A 291 4.70 16.23 20.23
N ILE A 292 5.13 17.36 20.81
CA ILE A 292 6.50 17.88 20.70
C ILE A 292 7.08 18.01 22.11
N PRO A 293 8.09 17.21 22.48
CA PRO A 293 8.79 17.38 23.75
C PRO A 293 9.73 18.59 23.68
N THR A 294 9.95 19.26 24.81
CA THR A 294 10.96 20.33 24.92
C THR A 294 12.37 19.75 25.14
N TYR A 295 12.48 18.66 25.89
CA TYR A 295 13.73 18.00 26.24
C TYR A 295 13.49 16.52 26.57
N MET A 296 14.40 15.63 26.17
CA MET A 296 14.44 14.22 26.59
C MET A 296 15.89 13.73 26.66
N ASP A 297 16.29 13.10 27.77
CA ASP A 297 17.63 12.53 27.91
C ASP A 297 17.72 11.16 27.22
N CYS A 298 17.98 11.19 25.91
CA CYS A 298 18.09 10.01 25.05
C CYS A 298 19.36 10.08 24.17
N PRO A 299 20.56 10.00 24.79
CA PRO A 299 21.83 10.31 24.12
C PRO A 299 22.20 9.33 23.00
N ASN A 300 21.60 8.13 22.98
CA ASN A 300 21.85 7.07 22.00
C ASN A 300 20.72 6.91 20.97
N LEU A 301 19.83 7.91 20.84
CA LEU A 301 18.73 7.87 19.89
C LEU A 301 19.26 7.85 18.45
N GLN A 302 18.85 6.86 17.66
CA GLN A 302 19.30 6.66 16.28
C GLN A 302 18.18 6.94 15.27
N GLU A 303 16.94 6.63 15.63
CA GLU A 303 15.78 6.78 14.75
C GLU A 303 14.65 7.51 15.47
N CYS A 304 14.13 8.56 14.83
CA CYS A 304 13.03 9.36 15.36
C CYS A 304 11.94 9.51 14.31
N ARG A 305 10.69 9.26 14.70
CA ARG A 305 9.50 9.49 13.89
C ARG A 305 8.58 10.47 14.61
N ILE A 306 8.17 11.52 13.91
CA ILE A 306 7.30 12.57 14.43
C ILE A 306 6.08 12.67 13.52
N GLU A 307 4.90 12.44 14.08
CA GLU A 307 3.61 12.54 13.39
C GLU A 307 2.86 13.74 13.92
N LEU A 308 2.53 14.69 13.05
CA LEU A 308 1.81 15.92 13.36
C LEU A 308 0.56 15.94 12.49
N GLY A 309 -0.62 15.67 13.06
CA GLY A 309 -1.83 15.32 12.30
C GLY A 309 -3.13 15.99 12.75
N THR A 310 -3.08 16.96 13.65
CA THR A 310 -4.26 17.63 14.21
C THR A 310 -4.53 18.96 13.51
N ASN A 311 -5.71 19.10 12.90
CA ASN A 311 -6.14 20.33 12.25
C ASN A 311 -6.04 21.54 13.20
N LYS A 312 -5.52 22.67 12.69
CA LYS A 312 -5.43 23.96 13.41
C LYS A 312 -4.61 23.94 14.71
N ALA A 313 -3.69 23.01 14.82
CA ALA A 313 -2.78 22.93 15.96
C ALA A 313 -1.69 24.01 15.90
N LYS A 314 -1.45 24.67 17.04
CA LYS A 314 -0.27 25.54 17.24
C LYS A 314 0.92 24.69 17.66
N TRP A 315 1.74 24.28 16.69
CA TRP A 315 2.95 23.50 16.93
C TRP A 315 4.10 24.39 17.42
N ASP A 316 4.67 24.09 18.59
CA ASP A 316 5.88 24.78 19.08
C ASP A 316 7.14 24.24 18.39
N LEU A 317 7.44 24.79 17.21
CA LEU A 317 8.65 24.48 16.45
C LEU A 317 9.94 24.89 17.20
N GLY A 318 9.85 25.84 18.15
CA GLY A 318 10.96 26.22 19.01
C GLY A 318 11.34 25.11 20.00
N SER A 319 10.35 24.45 20.61
CA SER A 319 10.56 23.24 21.42
C SER A 319 11.08 22.08 20.58
N LEU A 320 10.56 21.90 19.35
CA LEU A 320 11.05 20.87 18.44
C LEU A 320 12.54 21.07 18.10
N ARG A 321 12.95 22.32 17.87
CA ARG A 321 14.36 22.68 17.66
C ARG A 321 15.24 22.31 18.86
N LYS A 322 14.82 22.68 20.07
CA LYS A 322 15.54 22.33 21.32
C LYS A 322 15.63 20.83 21.52
N PHE A 323 14.59 20.09 21.15
CA PHE A 323 14.61 18.64 21.20
C PHE A 323 15.68 18.06 20.25
N PHE A 324 15.81 18.57 19.03
CA PHE A 324 16.86 18.13 18.11
C PHE A 324 18.28 18.43 18.62
N ASP A 325 18.47 19.54 19.35
CA ASP A 325 19.76 19.85 20.00
C ASP A 325 20.18 18.78 21.04
N CYS A 326 19.23 17.98 21.55
CA CYS A 326 19.47 16.94 22.56
C CYS A 326 19.82 15.56 21.97
N ILE A 327 19.67 15.35 20.66
CA ILE A 327 19.83 14.04 20.01
C ILE A 327 20.88 14.05 18.90
N PRO A 328 22.16 14.32 19.24
CA PRO A 328 23.22 14.53 18.25
C PRO A 328 23.54 13.29 17.42
N LEU A 329 23.23 12.08 17.91
CA LEU A 329 23.50 10.81 17.25
C LEU A 329 22.39 10.34 16.29
N LEU A 330 21.38 11.16 16.03
CA LEU A 330 20.26 10.78 15.18
C LEU A 330 20.72 10.46 13.75
N GLU A 331 20.41 9.26 13.26
CA GLU A 331 20.79 8.76 11.93
C GLU A 331 19.62 8.79 10.94
N SER A 332 18.39 8.61 11.43
CA SER A 332 17.16 8.57 10.63
C SER A 332 16.06 9.43 11.26
N LEU A 333 15.47 10.31 10.47
CA LEU A 333 14.35 11.16 10.87
C LEU A 333 13.18 10.98 9.91
N SER A 334 11.99 10.76 10.45
CA SER A 334 10.75 10.65 9.68
C SER A 334 9.72 11.66 10.19
N PHE A 335 9.16 12.46 9.28
CA PHE A 335 8.00 13.30 9.56
C PHE A 335 6.76 12.75 8.87
N SER A 336 5.63 12.76 9.57
CA SER A 336 4.30 12.48 9.02
C SER A 336 3.40 13.67 9.31
N LEU A 337 3.14 14.49 8.30
CA LEU A 337 2.39 15.74 8.41
C LEU A 337 1.03 15.59 7.75
N SER A 338 -0.06 15.71 8.51
CA SER A 338 -1.43 15.61 8.01
C SER A 338 -2.26 16.84 8.41
N ASN A 339 -2.87 17.51 7.43
CA ASN A 339 -3.78 18.65 7.63
C ASN A 339 -3.24 19.80 8.51
N ASN A 340 -1.94 20.06 8.46
CA ASN A 340 -1.33 21.14 9.24
C ASN A 340 -1.48 22.48 8.51
N ILE A 341 -2.34 23.34 9.03
CA ILE A 341 -2.56 24.70 8.53
C ILE A 341 -2.03 25.65 9.62
N PRO A 342 -0.96 26.43 9.35
CA PRO A 342 -0.44 27.38 10.32
C PRO A 342 -1.51 28.43 10.66
N ASP A 343 -1.69 28.68 11.95
CA ASP A 343 -2.56 29.75 12.43
C ASP A 343 -1.88 31.10 12.17
N ARG A 344 -2.42 31.88 11.23
CA ARG A 344 -1.84 33.16 10.79
C ARG A 344 -2.26 34.32 11.67
N ASP A 345 -3.22 34.14 12.55
CA ASP A 345 -3.77 35.23 13.35
C ASP A 345 -2.77 35.70 14.45
N ASP A 346 -1.75 34.90 14.75
CA ASP A 346 -0.65 35.22 15.69
C ASP A 346 0.69 35.54 14.99
N ALA A 347 0.65 36.10 13.77
CA ALA A 347 1.84 36.41 12.97
C ALA A 347 2.86 37.36 13.63
N ASP A 348 2.52 37.99 14.75
CA ASP A 348 3.38 38.97 15.43
C ASP A 348 4.45 38.34 16.36
N ASP A 349 4.38 37.04 16.72
CA ASP A 349 5.17 36.50 17.83
C ASP A 349 6.20 35.40 17.50
N GLN A 350 6.30 34.95 16.25
CA GLN A 350 7.24 33.88 15.88
C GLN A 350 8.28 34.33 14.84
N MET A 351 9.25 35.13 15.30
CA MET A 351 10.50 35.38 14.57
C MET A 351 11.37 34.11 14.48
N LEU A 352 10.92 33.09 13.74
CA LEU A 352 11.76 31.95 13.38
C LEU A 352 12.90 32.33 12.43
N GLU A 353 12.82 33.49 11.77
CA GLU A 353 13.80 33.99 10.79
C GLU A 353 15.23 34.19 11.31
N LEU A 354 15.47 34.13 12.63
CA LEU A 354 16.78 34.37 13.23
C LEU A 354 17.52 33.12 13.72
N PHE A 355 16.90 31.95 13.75
CA PHE A 355 17.56 30.78 14.32
C PHE A 355 18.48 30.10 13.32
N GLU A 356 19.70 29.77 13.76
CA GLU A 356 20.56 28.88 13.01
C GLU A 356 19.94 27.46 12.97
N PRO A 357 19.88 26.80 11.80
CA PRO A 357 19.39 25.43 11.67
C PRO A 357 20.20 24.45 12.53
N VAL A 358 19.52 23.46 13.10
CA VAL A 358 20.13 22.44 13.97
C VAL A 358 20.96 21.48 13.13
N ARG A 359 22.22 21.30 13.53
CA ARG A 359 23.16 20.42 12.82
C ARG A 359 23.10 19.00 13.37
N LEU A 360 22.35 18.15 12.68
CA LEU A 360 22.33 16.70 12.94
C LEU A 360 23.43 16.01 12.12
N ILE A 361 24.65 16.03 12.65
CA ILE A 361 25.86 15.59 11.93
C ILE A 361 25.84 14.12 11.48
N HIS A 362 25.01 13.29 12.12
CA HIS A 362 24.85 11.87 11.81
C HIS A 362 23.61 11.56 10.97
N LEU A 363 22.76 12.54 10.68
CA LEU A 363 21.51 12.33 9.95
C LEU A 363 21.79 11.93 8.50
N ARG A 364 21.45 10.69 8.15
CA ARG A 364 21.68 10.11 6.81
C ARG A 364 20.40 9.91 6.04
N SER A 365 19.29 9.67 6.74
CA SER A 365 17.99 9.36 6.14
C SER A 365 16.94 10.36 6.62
N LEU A 366 16.24 10.99 5.67
CA LEU A 366 15.08 11.81 5.92
C LEU A 366 13.87 11.25 5.16
N GLU A 367 12.79 10.96 5.87
CA GLU A 367 11.51 10.57 5.29
C GLU A 367 10.44 11.64 5.60
N LEU A 368 9.72 12.07 4.56
CA LEU A 368 8.63 13.03 4.66
C LEU A 368 7.37 12.37 4.12
N PHE A 369 6.37 12.22 4.97
CA PHE A 369 5.03 11.79 4.58
C PHE A 369 4.10 13.00 4.74
N VAL A 370 3.55 13.50 3.64
CA VAL A 370 2.72 14.72 3.62
C VAL A 370 1.34 14.38 3.09
N THR A 371 0.31 14.72 3.87
CA THR A 371 -1.07 14.36 3.55
C THR A 371 -2.08 15.47 3.78
N GLY A 372 -3.24 15.34 3.13
CA GLY A 372 -4.41 16.16 3.37
C GLY A 372 -4.21 17.64 3.01
N GLU A 373 -4.63 18.57 3.86
CA GLU A 373 -4.56 20.01 3.64
C GLU A 373 -3.29 20.68 4.21
N THR A 374 -2.22 19.91 4.46
CA THR A 374 -0.95 20.45 4.99
C THR A 374 -0.44 21.58 4.10
N GLU A 375 -0.22 22.78 4.66
CA GLU A 375 0.31 23.92 3.92
C GLU A 375 1.82 23.77 3.66
N GLY A 376 2.25 24.24 2.49
CA GLY A 376 3.65 24.29 2.09
C GLY A 376 4.50 25.13 3.04
N GLU A 377 3.95 26.22 3.58
CA GLU A 377 4.68 27.10 4.50
C GLU A 377 5.07 26.38 5.79
N PHE A 378 4.15 25.61 6.39
CA PHE A 378 4.46 24.81 7.58
C PHE A 378 5.53 23.74 7.31
N LEU A 379 5.45 23.07 6.16
CA LEU A 379 6.48 22.11 5.75
C LEU A 379 7.85 22.78 5.59
N LYS A 380 7.89 24.00 5.05
CA LYS A 380 9.10 24.82 4.96
C LYS A 380 9.65 25.19 6.33
N GLU A 381 8.81 25.66 7.25
CA GLU A 381 9.22 25.97 8.62
C GLU A 381 9.84 24.76 9.33
N VAL A 382 9.24 23.57 9.21
CA VAL A 382 9.77 22.32 9.77
C VAL A 382 11.12 21.96 9.17
N LEU A 383 11.30 22.11 7.85
CA LEU A 383 12.56 21.79 7.17
C LEU A 383 13.65 22.82 7.47
N ASP A 384 13.31 24.10 7.65
CA ASP A 384 14.24 25.16 8.02
C ASP A 384 14.82 24.99 9.43
N LEU A 385 14.20 24.16 10.29
CA LEU A 385 14.77 23.80 11.60
C LEU A 385 16.07 23.00 11.48
N LEU A 386 16.33 22.36 10.34
CA LEU A 386 17.36 21.34 10.19
C LEU A 386 18.41 21.74 9.15
N ASP A 387 19.68 21.47 9.46
CA ASP A 387 20.74 21.43 8.45
C ASP A 387 20.66 20.09 7.69
N LEU A 388 20.15 20.16 6.47
CA LEU A 388 19.91 18.98 5.62
C LEU A 388 21.13 18.59 4.77
N SER A 389 22.30 19.20 5.02
CA SER A 389 23.51 18.93 4.26
C SER A 389 24.05 17.51 4.45
N THR A 390 23.78 16.85 5.57
CA THR A 390 24.27 15.48 5.85
C THR A 390 23.41 14.37 5.26
N VAL A 391 22.19 14.69 4.84
CA VAL A 391 21.21 13.71 4.34
C VAL A 391 21.69 13.09 3.02
N SER A 392 21.75 11.75 3.01
CA SER A 392 22.15 10.94 1.86
C SER A 392 20.98 10.19 1.21
N SER A 393 19.92 9.92 1.98
CA SER A 393 18.70 9.27 1.54
C SER A 393 17.51 10.16 1.85
N LEU A 394 16.74 10.55 0.83
CA LEU A 394 15.55 11.37 0.95
C LEU A 394 14.35 10.63 0.35
N LYS A 395 13.34 10.36 1.18
CA LYS A 395 12.09 9.75 0.77
C LYS A 395 10.94 10.71 1.02
N ILE A 396 10.14 10.97 0.00
CA ILE A 396 8.97 11.84 0.05
C ILE A 396 7.77 11.02 -0.42
N ALA A 397 6.76 10.94 0.44
CA ALA A 397 5.52 10.24 0.17
C ALA A 397 4.36 11.22 0.34
N LEU A 398 3.66 11.47 -0.75
CA LEU A 398 2.54 12.39 -0.81
C LEU A 398 1.24 11.56 -0.85
N LEU A 399 0.28 11.88 0.01
CA LEU A 399 -1.04 11.28 -0.01
C LEU A 399 -2.09 12.39 -0.05
N TYR A 400 -2.67 12.56 -1.23
CA TYR A 400 -3.81 13.43 -1.39
C TYR A 400 -5.08 12.77 -0.84
N ASP A 401 -5.90 13.55 -0.16
CA ASP A 401 -7.20 13.13 0.32
C ASP A 401 -8.25 13.53 -0.72
N VAL A 402 -9.17 12.61 -1.07
CA VAL A 402 -10.24 12.86 -2.04
C VAL A 402 -11.21 13.91 -1.53
N ASP A 403 -11.33 14.01 -0.21
CA ASP A 403 -12.23 14.95 0.46
C ASP A 403 -11.59 16.35 0.63
N ASN A 404 -10.38 16.56 0.10
CA ASN A 404 -9.68 17.85 0.16
C ASN A 404 -10.38 18.91 -0.70
N THR A 405 -10.46 20.13 -0.16
CA THR A 405 -11.09 21.26 -0.84
C THR A 405 -10.25 21.85 -1.97
N LYS A 406 -8.93 21.72 -1.91
CA LYS A 406 -7.96 22.20 -2.92
C LYS A 406 -7.74 21.15 -4.01
N ASP A 407 -7.55 21.59 -5.25
CA ASP A 407 -7.15 20.67 -6.33
C ASP A 407 -5.75 20.07 -6.03
N LEU A 408 -5.53 18.83 -6.44
CA LEU A 408 -4.25 18.14 -6.26
C LEU A 408 -3.07 18.96 -6.78
N GLY A 409 -3.22 19.63 -7.93
CA GLY A 409 -2.17 20.48 -8.50
C GLY A 409 -1.80 21.65 -7.58
N GLU A 410 -2.77 22.26 -6.92
CA GLU A 410 -2.54 23.31 -5.92
C GLU A 410 -1.83 22.75 -4.69
N CYS A 411 -2.33 21.64 -4.11
CA CYS A 411 -1.69 20.99 -2.96
C CYS A 411 -0.25 20.59 -3.25
N MET A 412 0.02 19.96 -4.39
CA MET A 412 1.37 19.57 -4.76
C MET A 412 2.29 20.78 -4.96
N ASN A 413 1.81 21.83 -5.65
CA ASN A 413 2.61 23.04 -5.84
C ASN A 413 2.98 23.67 -4.51
N ASP A 414 2.05 23.64 -3.55
CA ASP A 414 2.27 24.12 -2.19
C ASP A 414 3.27 23.23 -1.42
N TRP A 415 3.10 21.90 -1.43
CA TRP A 415 4.06 20.99 -0.81
C TRP A 415 5.46 21.10 -1.40
N PHE A 416 5.59 21.14 -2.73
CA PHE A 416 6.88 21.35 -3.38
C PHE A 416 7.44 22.75 -3.13
N PHE A 417 6.57 23.76 -2.95
CA PHE A 417 7.01 25.06 -2.47
C PHE A 417 7.66 24.95 -1.09
N GLY A 418 7.03 24.23 -0.16
CA GLY A 418 7.57 23.97 1.17
C GLY A 418 8.91 23.25 1.15
N ILE A 419 9.01 22.19 0.34
CA ILE A 419 10.23 21.38 0.22
C ILE A 419 11.39 22.17 -0.41
N ARG A 420 11.09 23.15 -1.29
CA ARG A 420 12.12 23.80 -2.11
C ARG A 420 12.60 25.14 -1.59
N ARG A 421 11.83 25.86 -0.75
CA ARG A 421 12.17 27.25 -0.38
C ARG A 421 12.49 27.34 1.11
N THR A 422 13.51 28.14 1.42
CA THR A 422 13.82 28.52 2.81
C THR A 422 13.13 29.83 3.17
N ASN A 423 13.01 30.13 4.47
CA ASN A 423 12.43 31.36 5.00
C ASN A 423 13.15 32.61 4.45
N GLY A 424 14.47 32.54 4.25
CA GLY A 424 15.26 33.61 3.63
C GLY A 424 15.06 33.77 2.11
N GLY A 425 14.04 33.16 1.51
CA GLY A 425 13.80 33.17 0.06
C GLY A 425 14.80 32.34 -0.76
N GLY A 426 15.71 31.64 -0.08
CA GLY A 426 16.66 30.70 -0.68
C GLY A 426 15.97 29.44 -1.17
N LYS A 427 16.75 28.56 -1.80
CA LYS A 427 16.29 27.23 -2.18
C LYS A 427 16.88 26.18 -1.23
N HIS A 428 16.04 25.30 -0.69
CA HIS A 428 16.51 24.07 -0.09
C HIS A 428 17.19 23.23 -1.16
N VAL A 429 18.45 22.92 -0.89
CA VAL A 429 19.25 21.98 -1.67
C VAL A 429 19.65 20.88 -0.71
N PHE A 430 19.52 19.65 -1.16
CA PHE A 430 19.97 18.44 -0.50
C PHE A 430 21.23 17.97 -1.23
N PRO A 431 22.38 18.61 -0.95
CA PRO A 431 23.56 18.48 -1.80
C PRO A 431 24.09 17.05 -1.84
N ASN A 432 23.94 16.28 -0.76
CA ASN A 432 24.55 14.96 -0.61
C ASN A 432 23.56 13.79 -0.80
N VAL A 433 22.32 14.06 -1.20
CA VAL A 433 21.33 13.00 -1.44
C VAL A 433 21.74 12.16 -2.65
N THR A 434 22.06 10.89 -2.40
CA THR A 434 22.36 9.88 -3.43
C THR A 434 21.14 9.01 -3.73
N ASP A 435 20.27 8.80 -2.76
CA ASP A 435 19.09 7.95 -2.87
C ASP A 435 17.84 8.80 -2.69
N PHE A 436 17.10 9.02 -3.79
CA PHE A 436 15.91 9.85 -3.82
C PHE A 436 14.69 9.03 -4.21
N HIS A 437 13.67 9.06 -3.37
CA HIS A 437 12.40 8.40 -3.62
C HIS A 437 11.25 9.40 -3.47
N LEU A 438 10.48 9.59 -4.54
CA LEU A 438 9.22 10.32 -4.52
C LEU A 438 8.08 9.36 -4.83
N SER A 439 7.06 9.33 -3.99
CA SER A 439 5.86 8.52 -4.20
C SER A 439 4.58 9.32 -3.98
N LEU A 440 3.57 9.02 -4.79
CA LEU A 440 2.20 9.52 -4.64
C LEU A 440 1.28 8.31 -4.52
N ARG A 441 0.48 8.24 -3.44
CA ARG A 441 -0.29 7.02 -3.12
C ARG A 441 -1.64 6.89 -3.83
N GLN A 442 -2.05 7.84 -4.67
CA GLN A 442 -3.37 7.82 -5.32
C GLN A 442 -3.29 8.16 -6.82
N GLU A 443 -4.04 7.40 -7.64
CA GLU A 443 -4.16 7.66 -9.08
C GLU A 443 -4.94 8.95 -9.34
N TYR A 444 -4.32 9.90 -10.06
CA TYR A 444 -4.98 11.11 -10.51
C TYR A 444 -4.95 11.25 -12.03
N ARG A 445 -5.89 11.99 -12.60
CA ARG A 445 -5.91 12.24 -14.05
C ARG A 445 -5.36 13.64 -14.34
N GLU A 446 -4.29 13.67 -15.13
CA GLU A 446 -3.86 14.87 -15.86
C GLU A 446 -3.32 16.04 -15.03
N SER A 447 -2.36 15.77 -14.13
CA SER A 447 -1.55 16.83 -13.52
C SER A 447 -0.11 16.79 -14.02
N MET A 448 0.51 17.97 -14.14
CA MET A 448 1.90 18.14 -14.57
C MET A 448 2.77 18.46 -13.35
N LEU A 449 3.74 17.59 -13.07
CA LEU A 449 4.68 17.80 -11.97
C LEU A 449 5.82 18.73 -12.42
N LEU A 450 6.23 19.65 -11.56
CA LEU A 450 7.39 20.54 -11.78
C LEU A 450 8.71 19.81 -11.52
N TYR A 451 9.00 18.79 -12.33
CA TYR A 451 10.20 17.94 -12.18
C TYR A 451 11.51 18.73 -12.09
N SER A 452 11.64 19.83 -12.84
CA SER A 452 12.86 20.64 -12.83
C SER A 452 13.21 21.17 -11.44
N ASP A 453 12.20 21.58 -10.67
CA ASP A 453 12.41 22.18 -9.36
C ASP A 453 12.84 21.11 -8.35
N MET A 454 12.17 19.96 -8.36
CA MET A 454 12.55 18.80 -7.55
C MET A 454 13.99 18.34 -7.88
N MET A 455 14.33 18.20 -9.16
CA MET A 455 15.66 17.74 -9.57
C MET A 455 16.77 18.74 -9.20
N LEU A 456 16.47 20.04 -9.19
CA LEU A 456 17.39 21.08 -8.73
C LEU A 456 17.67 20.98 -7.22
N SER A 457 16.72 20.48 -6.43
CA SER A 457 16.89 20.28 -5.00
C SER A 457 17.76 19.06 -4.66
N VAL A 458 17.86 18.04 -5.51
CA VAL A 458 18.66 16.82 -5.26
C VAL A 458 19.73 16.59 -6.35
N PRO A 459 20.69 17.51 -6.54
CA PRO A 459 21.58 17.50 -7.71
C PRO A 459 22.53 16.30 -7.79
N GLN A 460 22.81 15.61 -6.67
CA GLN A 460 23.70 14.45 -6.60
C GLN A 460 22.96 13.10 -6.58
N ALA A 461 21.65 13.08 -6.84
CA ALA A 461 20.88 11.84 -6.82
C ALA A 461 21.43 10.82 -7.84
N ARG A 462 21.76 9.63 -7.34
CA ARG A 462 22.28 8.49 -8.11
C ARG A 462 21.21 7.45 -8.36
N ASN A 463 20.39 7.20 -7.34
CA ASN A 463 19.28 6.26 -7.38
C ASN A 463 17.98 7.07 -7.22
N VAL A 464 17.18 7.09 -8.27
CA VAL A 464 15.91 7.84 -8.30
C VAL A 464 14.77 6.86 -8.45
N VAL A 465 13.81 6.88 -7.53
CA VAL A 465 12.56 6.13 -7.61
C VAL A 465 11.41 7.12 -7.65
N LEU A 466 10.63 7.10 -8.72
CA LEU A 466 9.41 7.90 -8.87
C LEU A 466 8.23 6.95 -8.98
N ASN A 467 7.34 6.96 -7.99
CA ASN A 467 6.07 6.25 -8.03
C ASN A 467 4.95 7.28 -8.12
N LEU A 468 4.59 7.68 -9.34
CA LEU A 468 3.70 8.83 -9.58
C LEU A 468 2.51 8.42 -10.46
N PRO A 469 1.52 7.70 -9.89
CA PRO A 469 0.37 7.22 -10.62
C PRO A 469 -0.43 8.35 -11.27
N GLY A 470 -0.58 8.26 -12.59
CA GLY A 470 -1.36 9.22 -13.38
C GLY A 470 -0.63 10.49 -13.82
N PHE A 471 0.62 10.66 -13.43
CA PHE A 471 1.48 11.75 -13.88
C PHE A 471 2.18 11.44 -15.20
N SER A 472 2.51 12.50 -15.95
CA SER A 472 3.42 12.44 -17.10
C SER A 472 4.83 12.14 -16.66
N ASP A 473 5.52 11.26 -17.40
CA ASP A 473 6.92 10.97 -17.13
C ASP A 473 7.79 12.22 -17.27
N PRO A 474 8.86 12.35 -16.46
CA PRO A 474 9.81 13.43 -16.65
C PRO A 474 10.51 13.30 -18.02
N SER A 475 10.79 14.44 -18.65
CA SER A 475 11.65 14.42 -19.84
C SER A 475 13.04 13.90 -19.46
N PHE A 476 13.50 12.84 -20.13
CA PHE A 476 14.81 12.25 -19.83
C PHE A 476 15.97 13.21 -20.15
N VAL A 477 15.76 14.14 -21.10
CA VAL A 477 16.72 15.22 -21.35
C VAL A 477 16.90 16.09 -20.09
N LEU A 478 15.82 16.39 -19.37
CA LEU A 478 15.88 17.13 -18.11
C LEU A 478 16.49 16.27 -16.99
N VAL A 479 16.09 15.00 -16.87
CA VAL A 479 16.65 14.05 -15.89
C VAL A 479 18.18 14.03 -15.99
N PHE A 480 18.74 13.77 -17.17
CA PHE A 480 20.19 13.72 -17.39
C PHE A 480 20.89 15.09 -17.41
N LYS A 481 20.13 16.19 -17.49
CA LYS A 481 20.64 17.55 -17.34
C LYS A 481 20.88 17.86 -15.86
N TYR A 482 19.96 17.46 -14.99
CA TYR A 482 20.02 17.78 -13.57
C TYR A 482 20.76 16.72 -12.74
N PHE A 483 20.50 15.43 -12.97
CA PHE A 483 21.18 14.33 -12.27
C PHE A 483 22.42 13.89 -13.02
N LYS A 484 23.54 14.55 -12.74
CA LYS A 484 24.82 14.28 -13.40
C LYS A 484 25.42 12.92 -13.01
N GLU A 485 25.05 12.39 -11.85
CA GLU A 485 25.57 11.13 -11.30
C GLU A 485 24.55 9.99 -11.32
N LEU A 486 23.50 10.10 -12.13
CA LEU A 486 22.42 9.13 -12.17
C LEU A 486 22.93 7.73 -12.59
N ARG A 487 22.72 6.73 -11.72
CA ARG A 487 23.04 5.31 -11.96
C ARG A 487 21.80 4.46 -12.17
N SER A 488 20.71 4.80 -11.50
CA SER A 488 19.45 4.06 -11.56
C SER A 488 18.28 5.03 -11.51
N ILE A 489 17.33 4.86 -12.43
CA ILE A 489 16.03 5.50 -12.38
C ILE A 489 14.94 4.43 -12.50
N ARG A 490 14.00 4.45 -11.57
CA ARG A 490 12.85 3.55 -11.53
C ARG A 490 11.58 4.39 -11.56
N LEU A 491 10.73 4.11 -12.55
CA LEU A 491 9.42 4.74 -12.71
C LEU A 491 8.37 3.65 -12.42
N ASP A 492 7.73 3.75 -11.27
CA ASP A 492 6.67 2.83 -10.84
C ASP A 492 5.30 3.51 -11.09
N ASP A 493 4.35 2.74 -11.60
CA ASP A 493 2.94 3.11 -11.83
C ASP A 493 2.68 4.43 -12.60
N CYS A 494 3.67 5.01 -13.29
CA CYS A 494 3.47 6.12 -14.21
C CYS A 494 2.63 5.68 -15.43
N ASN A 495 1.30 5.76 -15.33
CA ASN A 495 0.37 5.21 -16.31
C ASN A 495 0.27 6.01 -17.62
N SER A 496 0.99 7.14 -17.77
CA SER A 496 0.85 8.03 -18.92
C SER A 496 2.05 8.02 -19.88
N PHE A 497 2.74 6.87 -19.98
CA PHE A 497 3.74 6.64 -21.04
C PHE A 497 3.12 6.84 -22.43
N ARG A 498 3.17 8.07 -22.93
CA ARG A 498 3.05 8.36 -24.35
C ARG A 498 4.38 7.95 -24.98
N GLY A 499 4.57 6.65 -25.21
CA GLY A 499 5.87 6.03 -25.54
C GLY A 499 6.71 6.71 -26.64
N TRP A 500 6.10 7.58 -27.45
CA TRP A 500 6.80 8.41 -28.44
C TRP A 500 7.69 9.51 -27.81
N SER A 501 7.31 10.11 -26.68
CA SER A 501 8.13 11.13 -26.01
C SER A 501 9.41 10.53 -25.44
N LEU A 502 9.32 9.34 -24.86
CA LEU A 502 10.45 8.63 -24.26
C LEU A 502 11.50 8.24 -25.30
N ALA A 503 11.08 7.65 -26.43
CA ALA A 503 12.00 7.28 -27.49
C ALA A 503 12.72 8.50 -28.07
N SER A 504 11.96 9.59 -28.32
CA SER A 504 12.52 10.86 -28.79
C SER A 504 13.51 11.47 -27.78
N ASP A 505 13.19 11.43 -26.49
CA ASP A 505 14.08 11.97 -25.46
C ASP A 505 15.36 11.14 -25.32
N LEU A 506 15.26 9.81 -25.35
CA LEU A 506 16.42 8.92 -25.27
C LEU A 506 17.33 9.05 -26.50
N GLU A 507 16.77 9.26 -27.70
CA GLU A 507 17.55 9.56 -28.92
C GLU A 507 18.35 10.86 -28.81
N ARG A 508 17.95 11.78 -27.91
CA ARG A 508 18.63 13.06 -27.67
C ARG A 508 19.61 13.01 -26.51
N VAL A 509 19.61 11.94 -25.72
CA VAL A 509 20.57 11.76 -24.61
C VAL A 509 21.86 11.17 -25.17
N ASP A 510 22.99 11.70 -24.73
CA ASP A 510 24.32 11.18 -25.07
C ASP A 510 24.42 9.69 -24.68
N GLN A 511 24.85 8.86 -25.63
CA GLN A 511 25.02 7.41 -25.44
C GLN A 511 25.90 7.10 -24.23
N GLN A 512 26.95 7.90 -23.97
CA GLN A 512 27.82 7.71 -22.81
C GLN A 512 27.05 7.79 -21.48
N LYS A 513 26.04 8.66 -21.39
CA LYS A 513 25.18 8.77 -20.20
C LYS A 513 24.21 7.61 -20.07
N LEU A 514 23.72 7.08 -21.20
CA LEU A 514 22.87 5.88 -21.20
C LEU A 514 23.63 4.62 -20.79
N ASP A 515 24.94 4.58 -21.05
CA ASP A 515 25.81 3.48 -20.67
C ASP A 515 26.21 3.51 -19.19
N GLN A 516 26.09 4.68 -18.52
CA GLN A 516 26.31 4.80 -17.07
C GLN A 516 25.19 4.19 -16.21
N LEU A 517 24.03 3.86 -16.79
CA LEU A 517 22.92 3.26 -16.06
C LEU A 517 23.21 1.79 -15.73
N GLU A 518 23.66 1.53 -14.50
CA GLU A 518 24.05 0.20 -14.00
C GLU A 518 22.87 -0.80 -13.92
N ARG A 519 21.65 -0.31 -13.74
CA ARG A 519 20.43 -1.14 -13.69
C ARG A 519 19.33 -0.56 -14.56
N ARG A 520 19.16 -1.14 -15.75
CA ARG A 520 17.96 -0.92 -16.58
C ARG A 520 16.79 -1.73 -16.03
N THR A 521 16.29 -1.39 -14.84
CA THR A 521 15.06 -2.01 -14.31
C THR A 521 13.85 -1.33 -14.93
N VAL A 522 13.73 -1.43 -16.25
CA VAL A 522 12.60 -0.85 -16.95
C VAL A 522 12.01 -1.92 -17.84
N TYR A 523 11.21 -2.77 -17.21
CA TYR A 523 10.38 -3.77 -17.90
C TYR A 523 9.56 -3.13 -19.04
N GLN A 524 9.23 -1.83 -18.94
CA GLN A 524 8.53 -1.08 -19.99
C GLN A 524 9.44 -0.54 -21.12
N LEU A 525 10.71 -0.16 -20.86
CA LEU A 525 11.63 0.32 -21.90
C LEU A 525 12.13 -0.82 -22.77
N SER A 526 12.36 -2.02 -22.22
CA SER A 526 12.77 -3.16 -23.06
C SER A 526 11.67 -3.48 -24.08
N ILE A 527 10.41 -3.40 -23.68
CA ILE A 527 9.27 -3.59 -24.58
C ILE A 527 9.19 -2.40 -25.56
N ALA A 528 9.14 -1.15 -25.08
CA ALA A 528 9.02 0.01 -25.97
C ALA A 528 10.20 0.16 -26.96
N PHE A 529 11.43 -0.13 -26.54
CA PHE A 529 12.64 -0.07 -27.37
C PHE A 529 12.68 -1.22 -28.39
N GLN A 530 12.32 -2.45 -27.98
CA GLN A 530 12.15 -3.57 -28.92
C GLN A 530 11.04 -3.30 -29.93
N TRP A 531 9.91 -2.72 -29.51
CA TRP A 531 8.81 -2.34 -30.40
C TRP A 531 9.19 -1.16 -31.31
N THR A 532 9.96 -0.18 -30.85
CA THR A 532 10.41 0.95 -31.69
C THR A 532 11.45 0.49 -32.73
N ILE A 533 12.36 -0.42 -32.35
CA ILE A 533 13.28 -1.07 -33.30
C ILE A 533 12.52 -1.97 -34.27
N LEU A 534 11.51 -2.73 -33.80
CA LEU A 534 10.65 -3.54 -34.69
C LEU A 534 9.87 -2.65 -35.64
N ILE A 535 9.28 -1.55 -35.17
CA ILE A 535 8.48 -0.64 -35.99
C ILE A 535 9.37 0.14 -36.97
N ARG A 536 10.56 0.60 -36.58
CA ARG A 536 11.52 1.22 -37.52
C ARG A 536 12.07 0.20 -38.51
N GLY A 537 12.35 -1.04 -38.09
CA GLY A 537 12.76 -2.13 -38.98
C GLY A 537 11.65 -2.50 -39.97
N VAL A 538 10.41 -2.59 -39.51
CA VAL A 538 9.23 -2.87 -40.35
C VAL A 538 8.90 -1.68 -41.25
N LEU A 539 9.00 -0.43 -40.81
CA LEU A 539 8.80 0.73 -41.68
C LEU A 539 9.91 0.89 -42.72
N VAL A 540 11.17 0.54 -42.41
CA VAL A 540 12.26 0.56 -43.41
C VAL A 540 12.10 -0.58 -44.43
N VAL A 541 11.59 -1.75 -44.00
CA VAL A 541 11.32 -2.90 -44.90
C VAL A 541 10.02 -2.70 -45.71
N VAL A 542 9.04 -1.96 -45.19
CA VAL A 542 7.72 -1.74 -45.84
C VAL A 542 7.67 -0.42 -46.63
N ALA A 543 8.50 0.59 -46.32
CA ALA A 543 8.55 1.83 -47.10
C ALA A 543 9.43 1.74 -48.36
N HIS A 544 10.39 0.80 -48.42
CA HIS A 544 11.26 0.66 -49.59
C HIS A 544 10.59 0.00 -50.83
N PRO A 545 9.49 -0.78 -50.71
CA PRO A 545 8.73 -1.21 -51.88
C PRO A 545 7.50 -0.34 -52.22
N ILE A 546 6.97 0.47 -51.29
CA ILE A 546 5.64 1.10 -51.46
C ILE A 546 5.69 2.47 -52.16
N LEU A 547 6.85 3.11 -52.30
CA LEU A 547 6.98 4.36 -53.06
C LEU A 547 7.16 4.21 -54.58
N ALA A 548 7.04 2.99 -55.13
CA ALA A 548 7.20 2.75 -56.57
C ALA A 548 5.88 2.69 -57.37
N GLN A 549 4.70 2.69 -56.75
CA GLN A 549 3.44 2.69 -57.48
C GLN A 549 2.38 3.43 -56.68
N TYR A 550 2.07 4.68 -57.05
CA TYR A 550 0.69 5.21 -57.09
C TYR A 550 0.75 6.67 -57.58
N ARG A 551 0.30 6.90 -58.82
CA ARG A 551 -0.19 8.21 -59.27
C ARG A 551 -1.71 8.25 -59.07
N PRO A 552 -2.28 9.40 -58.67
CA PRO A 552 -3.68 9.51 -58.32
C PRO A 552 -4.53 9.95 -59.52
N ASN A 553 -5.76 9.44 -59.58
CA ASN A 553 -6.84 10.04 -60.36
C ASN A 553 -8.06 10.25 -59.45
N GLY A 554 -8.34 11.52 -59.16
CA GLY A 554 -9.63 12.16 -59.41
C GLY A 554 -10.90 11.65 -58.71
N CYS A 555 -11.38 12.50 -57.80
CA CYS A 555 -12.64 13.24 -57.93
C CYS A 555 -13.99 12.70 -57.36
N PHE A 556 -14.56 13.55 -56.48
CA PHE A 556 -15.95 14.06 -56.43
C PHE A 556 -16.90 13.70 -55.25
N ARG A 557 -17.20 14.76 -54.47
CA ARG A 557 -18.48 15.28 -53.90
C ARG A 557 -19.14 14.76 -52.60
N ASP A 558 -19.19 15.70 -51.64
CA ASP A 558 -20.35 16.26 -50.91
C ASP A 558 -21.62 15.44 -50.67
N SER A 559 -22.06 15.38 -49.40
CA SER A 559 -23.21 16.17 -48.90
C SER A 559 -23.83 15.65 -47.59
N ARG A 560 -24.04 16.59 -46.65
CA ARG A 560 -25.21 16.77 -45.76
C ARG A 560 -25.42 15.86 -44.50
N ARG A 561 -25.29 16.53 -43.33
CA ARG A 561 -26.15 16.45 -42.12
C ARG A 561 -27.57 17.03 -42.42
N PRO A 562 -28.59 17.12 -41.52
CA PRO A 562 -28.63 16.90 -40.05
C PRO A 562 -29.92 16.21 -39.52
N GLY A 563 -30.06 16.10 -38.20
CA GLY A 563 -31.35 15.84 -37.55
C GLY A 563 -31.25 15.55 -36.06
N ASP A 564 -31.40 16.59 -35.25
CA ASP A 564 -31.66 16.58 -33.80
C ASP A 564 -32.94 15.80 -33.44
N ILE A 565 -33.04 15.32 -32.20
CA ILE A 565 -34.21 15.43 -31.29
C ILE A 565 -33.82 14.83 -29.92
N ALA A 566 -34.02 15.64 -28.88
CA ALA A 566 -34.19 15.28 -27.47
C ALA A 566 -35.43 16.07 -26.97
N PRO A 567 -35.91 15.97 -25.72
CA PRO A 567 -36.01 14.88 -24.72
C PRO A 567 -37.53 14.68 -24.35
N PRO A 568 -38.02 14.24 -23.16
CA PRO A 568 -37.78 14.86 -21.84
C PRO A 568 -37.72 13.91 -20.60
N SER A 569 -37.22 14.54 -19.53
CA SER A 569 -37.18 14.23 -18.10
C SER A 569 -38.53 14.06 -17.39
N GLN A 570 -38.61 13.21 -16.34
CA GLN A 570 -39.52 13.39 -15.19
C GLN A 570 -38.94 12.88 -13.84
N ASN A 571 -38.77 13.84 -12.93
CA ASN A 571 -38.89 13.93 -11.46
C ASN A 571 -39.15 12.71 -10.54
N LEU A 572 -38.29 12.64 -9.51
CA LEU A 572 -38.55 12.74 -8.04
C LEU A 572 -39.91 12.27 -7.48
N ARG A 573 -39.85 11.35 -6.50
CA ARG A 573 -40.65 11.42 -5.26
C ARG A 573 -40.05 10.61 -4.11
N SER A 574 -39.80 11.30 -3.01
CA SER A 574 -39.53 10.82 -1.67
C SER A 574 -40.84 10.43 -0.94
N SER A 575 -40.78 9.43 -0.05
CA SER A 575 -41.68 9.34 1.10
C SER A 575 -41.08 8.47 2.21
N SER A 576 -41.02 9.07 3.39
CA SER A 576 -40.80 8.55 4.74
C SER A 576 -41.83 7.51 5.18
N GLU A 577 -41.48 6.63 6.14
CA GLU A 577 -42.12 6.53 7.48
C GLU A 577 -41.53 5.41 8.37
N ASN A 578 -41.92 5.45 9.65
CA ASN A 578 -41.16 5.11 10.86
C ASN A 578 -41.25 3.67 11.41
N LYS A 579 -40.15 3.28 12.07
CA LYS A 579 -39.94 2.50 13.32
C LYS A 579 -41.07 1.64 13.92
N VAL A 580 -40.74 0.37 14.24
CA VAL A 580 -40.99 -0.24 15.56
C VAL A 580 -39.78 -1.10 15.99
N LYS A 581 -39.37 -0.90 17.25
CA LYS A 581 -38.23 -1.48 17.97
C LYS A 581 -38.67 -2.77 18.68
N LEU A 582 -37.90 -3.86 18.57
CA LEU A 582 -37.96 -4.98 19.51
C LEU A 582 -36.52 -5.45 19.79
N CYS A 583 -36.03 -5.18 20.99
CA CYS A 583 -34.69 -5.58 21.44
C CYS A 583 -34.74 -7.01 21.98
N ILE A 584 -34.00 -7.92 21.35
CA ILE A 584 -33.51 -9.15 21.98
C ILE A 584 -32.02 -9.20 21.65
N GLU A 585 -31.21 -8.90 22.65
CA GLU A 585 -29.75 -8.91 22.57
C GLU A 585 -29.28 -10.37 22.66
N LYS A 586 -28.89 -10.93 21.51
CA LYS A 586 -28.13 -12.17 21.41
C LYS A 586 -26.77 -11.81 20.84
N ASP A 587 -25.72 -12.07 21.62
CA ASP A 587 -24.32 -11.92 21.22
C ASP A 587 -24.02 -12.80 20.00
N HIS A 588 -24.08 -12.20 18.82
CA HIS A 588 -23.58 -12.80 17.60
C HIS A 588 -22.10 -12.43 17.43
N TYR A 589 -21.23 -13.40 17.75
CA TYR A 589 -19.86 -13.46 17.26
C TYR A 589 -19.87 -13.31 15.73
N THR A 590 -19.48 -12.13 15.24
CA THR A 590 -19.27 -11.89 13.83
C THR A 590 -17.86 -12.34 13.49
N VAL A 591 -17.75 -13.55 12.93
CA VAL A 591 -16.55 -13.93 12.15
C VAL A 591 -16.48 -12.96 10.97
N PRO A 592 -15.34 -12.32 10.68
CA PRO A 592 -15.26 -11.43 9.52
C PRO A 592 -15.58 -12.24 8.27
N GLN A 593 -16.64 -11.83 7.57
CA GLN A 593 -16.96 -12.34 6.25
C GLN A 593 -15.79 -11.99 5.33
N ALA A 594 -15.26 -13.02 4.66
CA ALA A 594 -14.29 -12.82 3.59
C ALA A 594 -14.90 -11.90 2.52
N PRO A 595 -14.17 -10.87 2.04
CA PRO A 595 -14.66 -10.01 0.98
C PRO A 595 -14.95 -10.86 -0.27
N SER A 596 -16.10 -10.59 -0.89
CA SER A 596 -16.44 -11.06 -2.23
C SER A 596 -15.36 -10.59 -3.23
N PRO A 597 -15.05 -11.39 -4.27
CA PRO A 597 -13.96 -11.07 -5.18
C PRO A 597 -14.39 -9.94 -6.12
N SER A 598 -14.11 -8.70 -5.74
CA SER A 598 -13.90 -7.63 -6.71
C SER A 598 -12.57 -7.90 -7.42
N SER A 599 -12.54 -7.57 -8.71
CA SER A 599 -11.46 -7.86 -9.63
C SER A 599 -10.14 -7.17 -9.24
N HIS A 600 -9.36 -7.80 -8.35
CA HIS A 600 -7.96 -7.47 -8.17
C HIS A 600 -7.15 -8.11 -9.30
N SER A 601 -6.65 -7.29 -10.22
CA SER A 601 -5.56 -7.70 -11.10
C SER A 601 -4.31 -7.89 -10.23
N VAL A 602 -3.98 -9.13 -9.92
CA VAL A 602 -2.70 -9.48 -9.29
C VAL A 602 -1.60 -9.30 -10.35
N LYS A 603 -0.97 -8.12 -10.42
CA LYS A 603 0.30 -7.95 -11.13
C LYS A 603 1.39 -8.63 -10.30
N ARG A 604 1.72 -9.88 -10.64
CA ARG A 604 2.91 -10.55 -10.10
C ARG A 604 4.14 -9.97 -10.79
N GLY A 605 5.01 -9.30 -10.04
CA GLY A 605 6.36 -8.99 -10.49
C GLY A 605 7.14 -10.30 -10.63
N ILE A 606 7.50 -10.65 -11.85
CA ILE A 606 8.40 -11.77 -12.16
C ILE A 606 9.81 -11.18 -12.27
N HIS A 607 10.73 -11.59 -11.40
CA HIS A 607 12.15 -11.34 -11.55
C HIS A 607 12.76 -12.39 -12.47
N VAL A 608 13.27 -11.98 -13.63
CA VAL A 608 14.16 -12.80 -14.47
C VAL A 608 15.51 -12.12 -14.53
N CYS A 609 16.52 -12.80 -14.00
CA CYS A 609 17.93 -12.44 -14.16
C CYS A 609 18.39 -13.00 -15.51
N VAL A 610 18.77 -12.14 -16.45
CA VAL A 610 19.50 -12.55 -17.65
C VAL A 610 20.97 -12.22 -17.39
N MET A 611 21.79 -13.26 -17.23
CA MET A 611 23.24 -13.10 -17.34
C MET A 611 23.58 -12.92 -18.81
N MET A 612 24.31 -11.84 -19.13
CA MET A 612 25.20 -11.80 -20.27
C MET A 612 26.62 -12.11 -19.79
#